data_AF-A0A520YHJ0-F1
#
_entry.id   AF-A0A520YHJ0-F1
#
_cell.length_a   1.000
_cell.length_b   1.000
_cell.length_c   1.000
_cell.angle_alpha   90.00
_cell.angle_beta   90.00
_cell.angle_gamma   90.00
#
_symmetry.space_group_name_H-M   'P 1'
#
loop_
_entity.id
_entity.type
_entity.pdbx_description
1 polymer ?
#
loop_
_entity_poly.entity_id
_entity_poly.type
_entity_poly.pdbx_seq_one_letter_code
_entity_poly.pdbx_strand_id
1 'polypeptide(L)'
;MSKSPLSIVKERFGDDPKKAKAKLVAAVKKAAGKDLWLDRLNEEKGLDHVSNKKLLHLEQVLEAVSKQVGSRDKLIGEIAKLQGRSKDDDYKARLGEESTPALWDRFQAVQSSKSGSPGSN
;
A
#
# COMPACT_ATOMS: atom_id res chain seq x y z
N MET A 1 4.95 -1.88 22.94
CA MET A 1 3.97 -0.76 22.91
C MET A 1 4.11 -0.03 21.57
N SER A 2 3.23 -0.31 20.62
CA SER A 2 3.23 0.42 19.34
C SER A 2 2.82 1.87 19.64
N LYS A 3 3.64 2.84 19.21
CA LYS A 3 3.35 4.26 19.42
C LYS A 3 1.94 4.58 18.88
N SER A 4 1.18 5.41 19.59
CA SER A 4 -0.13 5.86 19.11
C SER A 4 0.03 6.48 17.71
N PRO A 5 -0.90 6.24 16.77
CA PRO A 5 -0.84 6.87 15.44
C PRO A 5 -0.67 8.39 15.52
N LEU A 6 -1.27 9.02 16.53
CA LEU A 6 -1.13 10.45 16.79
C LEU A 6 0.30 10.82 17.21
N SER A 7 0.94 10.02 18.06
CA SER A 7 2.34 10.23 18.47
C SER A 7 3.31 10.09 17.29
N ILE A 8 3.09 9.10 16.41
CA ILE A 8 3.91 8.92 15.20
C ILE A 8 3.77 10.13 14.27
N VAL A 9 2.54 10.60 14.06
CA VAL A 9 2.30 11.80 13.25
C VAL A 9 2.98 13.03 13.86
N LYS A 10 2.93 13.19 15.18
CA LYS A 10 3.59 14.31 15.87
C LYS A 10 5.11 14.26 15.73
N GLU A 11 5.71 13.11 15.96
CA GLU A 11 7.16 12.92 15.82
C GLU A 11 7.65 13.16 14.39
N ARG A 12 6.90 12.72 13.37
CA ARG A 12 7.31 12.82 11.96
C ARG A 12 6.95 14.14 11.31
N PHE A 13 5.79 14.71 11.64
CA PHE A 13 5.22 15.86 10.92
C PHE A 13 5.02 17.11 11.80
N GLY A 14 5.17 16.99 13.12
CA GLY A 14 5.09 18.07 14.12
C GLY A 14 3.82 18.04 14.98
N ASP A 15 3.80 18.86 16.04
CA ASP A 15 2.72 18.84 17.05
C ASP A 15 1.38 19.44 16.61
N ASP A 16 1.38 20.32 15.60
CA ASP A 16 0.18 20.97 15.08
C ASP A 16 -0.67 19.97 14.26
N PRO A 17 -1.87 19.55 14.74
CA PRO A 17 -2.64 18.49 14.10
C PRO A 17 -3.04 18.79 12.65
N LYS A 18 -3.33 20.07 12.33
CA LYS A 18 -3.77 20.45 10.98
C LYS A 18 -2.59 20.41 10.01
N LYS A 19 -1.46 21.00 10.41
CA LYS A 19 -0.23 21.00 9.59
C LYS A 19 0.35 19.60 9.45
N ALA A 20 0.34 18.82 10.53
CA ALA A 20 0.83 17.45 10.52
C ALA A 20 -0.01 16.56 9.59
N LYS A 21 -1.35 16.73 9.59
CA LYS A 21 -2.23 16.04 8.65
C LYS A 21 -1.95 16.45 7.20
N ALA A 22 -1.84 17.74 6.91
CA ALA A 22 -1.51 18.21 5.56
C ALA A 22 -0.17 17.65 5.06
N LYS A 23 0.86 17.63 5.91
CA LYS A 23 2.16 17.02 5.58
C LYS A 23 2.07 15.52 5.35
N LEU A 24 1.27 14.80 6.15
CA LEU A 24 1.04 13.37 5.97
C LEU A 24 0.32 13.08 4.64
N VAL A 25 -0.69 13.88 4.28
CA VAL A 25 -1.36 13.78 2.97
C VAL A 25 -0.37 14.05 1.83
N ALA A 26 0.49 15.06 1.98
CA ALA A 26 1.55 15.34 1.00
C ALA A 26 2.57 14.18 0.89
N ALA A 27 2.93 13.55 2.01
CA ALA A 27 3.80 12.37 2.02
C ALA A 27 3.15 11.18 1.32
N VAL A 28 1.87 10.91 1.56
CA VAL A 28 1.09 9.89 0.85
C VAL A 28 1.07 10.16 -0.65
N LYS A 29 0.76 11.40 -1.08
CA LYS A 29 0.77 11.78 -2.50
C LYS A 29 2.15 11.59 -3.14
N LYS A 30 3.22 11.91 -2.42
CA LYS A 30 4.59 11.70 -2.87
C LYS A 30 4.96 10.21 -2.97
N ALA A 31 4.54 9.40 -2.01
CA ALA A 31 4.79 7.96 -1.98
C ALA A 31 3.97 7.21 -3.03
N ALA A 32 2.77 7.70 -3.34
CA ALA A 32 1.90 7.17 -4.38
C ALA A 32 2.58 7.26 -5.76
N GLY A 33 3.03 8.45 -6.17
CA GLY A 33 3.47 8.63 -7.55
C GLY A 33 2.41 8.21 -8.58
N LYS A 34 2.70 8.38 -9.87
CA LYS A 34 1.73 8.02 -10.93
C LYS A 34 1.58 6.51 -11.12
N ASP A 35 2.60 5.74 -10.76
CA ASP A 35 2.67 4.31 -11.08
C ASP A 35 2.15 3.39 -9.96
N LEU A 36 1.95 3.90 -8.74
CA LEU A 36 1.40 3.14 -7.61
C LEU A 36 0.01 3.64 -7.21
N TRP A 37 -0.47 4.72 -7.79
CA TRP A 37 -1.85 5.15 -7.61
C TRP A 37 -2.75 4.62 -8.71
N LEU A 38 -4.03 4.47 -8.40
CA LEU A 38 -5.03 3.98 -9.33
C LEU A 38 -5.95 5.15 -9.64
N ASP A 39 -5.94 5.67 -10.86
CA ASP A 39 -6.58 6.93 -11.28
C ASP A 39 -8.07 7.07 -10.87
N ARG A 40 -8.79 5.95 -10.74
CA ARG A 40 -10.19 5.96 -10.28
C ARG A 40 -10.34 6.34 -8.80
N LEU A 41 -9.32 6.10 -7.97
CA LEU A 41 -9.24 6.63 -6.62
C LEU A 41 -8.80 8.07 -6.78
N ASN A 42 -9.71 9.01 -6.63
CA ASN A 42 -9.36 10.42 -6.73
C ASN A 42 -8.34 10.77 -5.63
N GLU A 43 -7.10 11.08 -6.02
CA GLU A 43 -5.96 11.41 -5.12
C GLU A 43 -6.26 12.58 -4.18
N GLU A 44 -7.20 13.45 -4.56
CA GLU A 44 -7.49 14.68 -3.83
C GLU A 44 -8.78 14.60 -3.03
N LYS A 45 -9.78 13.85 -3.52
CA LYS A 45 -11.05 13.73 -2.81
C LYS A 45 -10.94 12.81 -1.60
N GLY A 46 -10.94 13.43 -0.42
CA GLY A 46 -11.28 12.76 0.83
C GLY A 46 -10.11 12.36 1.71
N LEU A 47 -8.86 12.52 1.28
CA LEU A 47 -7.69 12.25 2.14
C LEU A 47 -7.70 13.11 3.42
N ASP A 48 -8.24 14.33 3.34
CA ASP A 48 -8.43 15.22 4.50
C ASP A 48 -9.48 14.73 5.50
N HIS A 49 -10.33 13.77 5.13
CA HIS A 49 -11.30 13.13 6.02
C HIS A 49 -10.83 11.76 6.52
N VAL A 50 -9.78 11.19 5.93
CA VAL A 50 -9.19 9.92 6.38
C VAL A 50 -8.53 10.10 7.75
N SER A 51 -8.58 9.06 8.57
CA SER A 51 -7.94 9.05 9.89
C SER A 51 -6.41 8.93 9.77
N ASN A 52 -5.68 9.55 10.71
CA ASN A 52 -4.21 9.55 10.72
C ASN A 52 -3.61 8.14 10.67
N LYS A 53 -4.24 7.17 11.33
CA LYS A 53 -3.83 5.75 11.30
C LYS A 53 -3.86 5.18 9.88
N LYS A 54 -4.92 5.46 9.12
CA LYS A 54 -5.07 4.96 7.75
C LYS A 54 -4.11 5.65 6.79
N LEU A 55 -3.91 6.96 6.94
CA LEU A 55 -2.94 7.71 6.13
C LEU A 55 -1.50 7.24 6.37
N LEU A 56 -1.10 7.03 7.63
CA LEU A 56 0.21 6.46 7.97
C LEU A 56 0.40 5.06 7.36
N HIS A 57 -0.62 4.21 7.47
CA HIS A 57 -0.55 2.88 6.87
C HIS A 57 -0.44 2.96 5.34
N LEU A 58 -1.20 3.84 4.71
CA LEU A 58 -1.17 4.05 3.26
C LEU A 58 0.22 4.53 2.80
N GLU A 59 0.81 5.52 3.47
CA GLU A 59 2.19 5.97 3.22
C GLU A 59 3.16 4.78 3.29
N GLN A 60 3.12 4.02 4.39
CA GLN A 60 4.03 2.89 4.60
C GLN A 60 3.91 1.82 3.52
N VAL A 61 2.69 1.49 3.11
CA VAL A 61 2.44 0.49 2.07
C VAL A 61 2.96 0.99 0.72
N LEU A 62 2.67 2.23 0.35
CA LEU A 62 3.16 2.80 -0.91
C LEU A 62 4.69 2.86 -0.94
N GLU A 63 5.32 3.27 0.15
CA GLU A 63 6.78 3.21 0.27
C GLU A 63 7.32 1.78 0.17
N ALA A 64 6.68 0.82 0.82
CA ALA A 64 7.11 -0.58 0.81
C ALA A 64 7.01 -1.17 -0.61
N VAL A 65 5.90 -0.92 -1.31
CA VAL A 65 5.73 -1.35 -2.71
C VAL A 65 6.76 -0.67 -3.60
N SER A 66 6.98 0.64 -3.47
CA SER A 66 8.01 1.36 -4.23
C SER A 66 9.41 0.79 -4.01
N LYS A 67 9.78 0.48 -2.76
CA LYS A 67 11.10 -0.05 -2.40
C LYS A 67 11.31 -1.50 -2.81
N GLN A 68 10.31 -2.36 -2.65
CA GLN A 68 10.44 -3.81 -2.87
C GLN A 68 10.15 -4.23 -4.30
N VAL A 69 9.18 -3.57 -4.95
CA VAL A 69 8.63 -4.01 -6.23
C VAL A 69 8.79 -2.93 -7.31
N GLY A 70 8.67 -1.67 -6.93
CA GLY A 70 8.84 -0.50 -7.79
C GLY A 70 7.52 0.04 -8.34
N SER A 71 6.71 -0.80 -8.99
CA SER A 71 5.45 -0.37 -9.64
C SER A 71 4.29 -1.33 -9.40
N ARG A 72 3.06 -0.87 -9.65
CA ARG A 72 1.84 -1.68 -9.48
C ARG A 72 1.79 -2.85 -10.45
N ASP A 73 2.20 -2.65 -11.70
CA ASP A 73 2.23 -3.73 -12.70
C ASP A 73 3.21 -4.85 -12.32
N LYS A 74 4.38 -4.47 -11.77
CA LYS A 74 5.34 -5.45 -11.24
C LYS A 74 4.75 -6.21 -10.05
N LEU A 75 4.00 -5.53 -9.17
CA LEU A 75 3.33 -6.17 -8.04
C LEU A 75 2.31 -7.21 -8.49
N ILE A 76 1.50 -6.88 -9.50
CA ILE A 76 0.56 -7.82 -10.12
C ILE A 76 1.30 -9.03 -10.71
N GLY A 77 2.39 -8.78 -11.45
CA GLY A 77 3.22 -9.83 -12.04
C GLY A 77 3.82 -10.77 -10.99
N GLU A 78 4.38 -10.23 -9.91
CA GLU A 78 4.95 -11.02 -8.81
C GLU A 78 3.89 -11.82 -8.06
N ILE A 79 2.70 -11.26 -7.80
CA ILE A 79 1.57 -12.00 -7.19
C ILE A 79 1.17 -13.17 -8.09
N ALA A 80 0.99 -12.92 -9.39
CA ALA A 80 0.60 -13.96 -10.35
C ALA A 80 1.67 -15.06 -10.44
N LYS A 81 2.95 -14.69 -10.46
CA LYS A 81 4.08 -15.61 -10.44
C LYS A 81 4.13 -16.45 -9.16
N LEU A 82 3.98 -15.82 -7.99
CA LEU A 82 3.97 -16.54 -6.72
C LEU A 82 2.81 -17.53 -6.64
N GLN A 83 1.64 -17.21 -7.20
CA GLN A 83 0.51 -18.14 -7.27
C GLN A 83 0.61 -19.18 -8.39
N GLY A 84 1.65 -19.17 -9.21
CA GLY A 84 1.80 -20.09 -10.35
C GLY A 84 0.84 -19.80 -11.51
N ARG A 85 0.23 -18.61 -11.52
CA ARG A 85 -0.71 -18.14 -12.55
C ARG A 85 -0.13 -17.01 -13.40
N SER A 86 1.20 -17.03 -13.62
CA SER A 86 1.91 -15.97 -14.36
C SER A 86 1.48 -15.80 -15.81
N LYS A 87 0.81 -16.81 -16.40
CA LYS A 87 0.29 -16.78 -17.78
C LYS A 87 -1.23 -16.53 -17.85
N ASP A 88 -1.88 -16.33 -16.72
CA ASP A 88 -3.33 -16.08 -16.63
C ASP A 88 -3.56 -14.57 -16.71
N ASP A 89 -3.86 -14.09 -17.91
CA ASP A 89 -4.02 -12.66 -18.17
C ASP A 89 -5.35 -12.11 -17.60
N ASP A 90 -6.41 -12.94 -17.53
CA ASP A 90 -7.66 -12.59 -16.86
C ASP A 90 -7.44 -12.38 -15.36
N TYR A 91 -6.64 -13.23 -14.73
CA TYR A 91 -6.26 -13.07 -13.33
C TYR A 91 -5.46 -11.79 -13.09
N LYS A 92 -4.50 -11.46 -13.96
CA LYS A 92 -3.76 -10.19 -13.87
C LYS A 92 -4.65 -8.98 -14.08
N ALA A 93 -5.60 -9.05 -15.02
CA ALA A 93 -6.57 -7.98 -15.26
C ALA A 93 -7.41 -7.71 -14.00
N ARG A 94 -7.90 -8.77 -13.35
CA ARG A 94 -8.64 -8.66 -12.08
C ARG A 94 -7.80 -8.04 -10.96
N LEU A 95 -6.54 -8.44 -10.84
CA LEU A 95 -5.60 -7.80 -9.91
C LEU A 95 -5.37 -6.31 -10.26
N GLY A 96 -5.35 -5.99 -11.56
CA GLY A 96 -5.29 -4.62 -12.06
C GLY A 96 -6.47 -3.73 -11.61
N GLU A 97 -7.59 -4.29 -11.17
CA GLU A 97 -8.71 -3.52 -10.63
C GLU A 97 -8.54 -3.21 -9.13
N GLU A 98 -7.73 -3.98 -8.42
CA GLU A 98 -7.48 -3.83 -6.99
C GLU A 98 -6.56 -2.63 -6.71
N SER A 99 -6.82 -1.91 -5.61
CA SER A 99 -5.95 -0.83 -5.14
C SER A 99 -4.59 -1.37 -4.69
N THR A 100 -3.53 -0.55 -4.79
CA THR A 100 -2.17 -0.93 -4.39
C THR A 100 -2.06 -1.48 -2.97
N PRO A 101 -2.77 -0.96 -1.94
CA PRO A 101 -2.76 -1.58 -0.62
C PRO A 101 -3.32 -3.00 -0.58
N ALA A 102 -4.43 -3.25 -1.30
CA ALA A 102 -5.03 -4.58 -1.38
C ALA A 102 -4.09 -5.58 -2.09
N LEU A 103 -3.43 -5.14 -3.17
CA LEU A 103 -2.41 -5.93 -3.85
C LEU A 103 -1.22 -6.24 -2.94
N TRP A 104 -0.79 -5.27 -2.13
CA TRP A 104 0.31 -5.45 -1.20
C TRP A 104 0.00 -6.47 -0.10
N ASP A 105 -1.19 -6.42 0.48
CA ASP A 105 -1.65 -7.40 1.47
C ASP A 105 -1.72 -8.81 0.85
N ARG A 106 -2.23 -8.91 -0.38
CA ARG A 106 -2.25 -10.17 -1.13
C ARG A 106 -0.84 -10.68 -1.40
N PHE A 107 0.08 -9.82 -1.83
CA PHE A 107 1.47 -10.18 -2.07
C PHE A 107 2.13 -10.73 -0.81
N GLN A 108 1.98 -10.06 0.33
CA GLN A 108 2.51 -10.55 1.62
C GLN A 108 1.91 -11.90 2.00
N ALA A 109 0.60 -12.09 1.86
CA ALA A 109 -0.06 -13.35 2.21
C ALA A 109 0.41 -14.52 1.32
N VAL A 110 0.58 -14.28 0.02
CA VAL A 110 1.09 -15.30 -0.90
C VAL A 110 2.58 -15.56 -0.63
N GLN A 111 3.36 -14.51 -0.40
CA GLN A 111 4.78 -14.62 -0.06
C GLN A 111 4.97 -15.42 1.24
N SER A 112 4.18 -15.14 2.29
CA SER A 112 4.24 -15.88 3.55
C SER A 112 3.81 -17.33 3.39
N SER A 113 2.82 -17.61 2.54
CA SER A 113 2.41 -19.00 2.23
C SER A 113 3.46 -19.77 1.43
N LYS A 114 4.30 -19.07 0.64
CA LYS A 114 5.39 -19.65 -0.14
C LYS A 114 6.67 -19.85 0.69
N SER A 115 6.96 -18.93 1.60
CA SER A 115 8.07 -19.07 2.56
C SER A 115 7.72 -20.02 3.72
N GLY A 116 6.43 -20.20 4.00
CA GLY A 116 5.89 -21.14 4.96
C GLY A 116 5.29 -22.36 4.29
N SER A 117 6.13 -23.27 3.79
CA SER A 117 5.81 -24.70 3.99
C SER A 117 6.28 -25.01 5.41
N PRO A 118 5.35 -25.28 6.34
CA PRO A 118 4.82 -26.64 6.43
C PRO A 118 3.30 -26.65 6.37
N GLY A 119 2.76 -27.72 5.78
CA GLY A 119 1.35 -28.03 5.92
C GLY A 119 0.95 -28.20 7.38
N SER A 120 -0.30 -27.90 7.67
CA SER A 120 -1.15 -28.64 8.60
C SER A 120 -2.58 -28.12 8.47
N ASN A 121 -3.49 -29.09 8.41
CA ASN A 121 -4.94 -29.02 8.63
C ASN A 121 -5.43 -27.88 9.53
#